data_AF-A0A5B8LGQ6-F1
#
_entry.id   AF-A0A5B8LGQ6-F1
#
_cell.length_a   1.000
_cell.length_b   1.000
_cell.length_c   1.000
_cell.angle_alpha   90.00
_cell.angle_beta   90.00
_cell.angle_gamma   90.00
#
_symmetry.space_group_name_H-M   'P 1'
#
loop_
_entity.id
_entity.type
_entity.pdbx_description
1 polymer ?
#
loop_
_entity_poly.entity_id
_entity_poly.type
_entity_poly.pdbx_seq_one_letter_code
_entity_poly.pdbx_strand_id
1 'polypeptide(L)' 'MQDVRTIRRELGVTQNELAGLLGLNQSTISRLEGGALAVDERTVLALEALRARKAAEREPPTETQAHAA' A
#
# COMPACT_ATOMS: atom_id res chain seq x y z
N MET A 1 9.64 3.50 -9.99
CA MET A 1 9.02 3.45 -8.65
C MET A 1 7.77 4.31 -8.67
N GLN A 2 6.62 3.80 -8.25
CA GLN A 2 5.43 4.64 -8.05
C GLN A 2 5.61 5.49 -6.80
N ASP A 3 5.08 6.72 -6.79
CA ASP A 3 5.13 7.58 -5.60
C ASP A 3 4.14 7.14 -4.51
N VAL A 4 4.35 7.65 -3.29
CA VAL A 4 3.54 7.33 -2.10
C VAL A 4 2.06 7.64 -2.32
N ARG A 5 1.75 8.75 -3.01
CA ARG A 5 0.37 9.19 -3.26
C ARG A 5 -0.38 8.21 -4.14
N THR A 6 0.29 7.68 -5.16
CA THR A 6 -0.25 6.73 -6.11
C THR A 6 -0.62 5.44 -5.40
N ILE A 7 0.32 4.86 -4.64
CA ILE A 7 0.08 3.64 -3.86
C ILE A 7 -1.06 3.84 -2.87
N ARG A 8 -1.09 4.98 -2.15
CA ARG A 8 -2.18 5.30 -1.23
C ARG A 8 -3.57 5.27 -1.90
N ARG A 9 -3.68 5.88 -3.09
CA ARG A 9 -4.93 5.93 -3.85
C ARG A 9 -5.34 4.54 -4.34
N GLU A 10 -4.39 3.71 -4.76
CA GLU A 10 -4.66 2.31 -5.15
C GLU A 10 -5.17 1.46 -3.99
N LEU A 11 -4.66 1.71 -2.77
CA LEU A 11 -5.13 1.09 -1.53
C LEU A 11 -6.51 1.59 -1.10
N GLY A 12 -6.93 2.77 -1.57
CA GLY A 12 -8.23 3.37 -1.24
C GLY A 12 -8.28 3.99 0.16
N VAL A 13 -7.14 4.44 0.69
CA VAL A 13 -7.03 4.97 2.07
C VAL A 13 -6.69 6.46 2.10
N THR A 14 -7.01 7.11 3.21
CA THR A 14 -6.62 8.48 3.54
C THR A 14 -5.14 8.56 3.96
N GLN A 15 -4.57 9.77 4.05
CA GLN A 15 -3.20 9.93 4.53
C GLN A 15 -3.05 9.53 6.01
N ASN A 16 -4.07 9.76 6.85
CA ASN A 16 -4.09 9.32 8.25
C ASN A 16 -4.07 7.79 8.38
N GLU A 17 -4.86 7.10 7.56
CA GLU A 17 -4.91 5.64 7.57
C GLU A 17 -3.59 5.03 7.05
N LEU A 18 -3.02 5.57 5.97
CA LEU A 18 -1.70 5.13 5.50
C LEU A 18 -0.61 5.37 6.55
N ALA A 19 -0.65 6.51 7.23
CA ALA A 19 0.25 6.80 8.33
C ALA A 19 0.14 5.73 9.45
N GLY A 20 -1.08 5.36 9.84
CA GLY A 20 -1.33 4.29 10.79
C GLY A 20 -0.76 2.94 10.34
N LEU A 21 -0.93 2.58 9.06
CA LEU A 21 -0.40 1.33 8.50
C LEU A 21 1.14 1.28 8.49
N LEU A 22 1.79 2.43 8.33
CA LEU A 22 3.25 2.54 8.26
C LEU A 22 3.91 2.85 9.62
N GLY A 23 3.13 3.10 10.66
CA GLY A 23 3.65 3.56 11.95
C GLY A 23 4.28 4.96 11.88
N LEU A 24 3.75 5.82 11.01
CA LEU A 24 4.20 7.19 10.79
C LEU A 24 3.14 8.20 11.24
N ASN A 25 3.51 9.47 11.26
CA ASN A 25 2.55 10.56 11.40
C ASN A 25 1.98 10.96 10.03
N GLN A 26 0.74 11.45 9.99
CA GLN A 26 0.14 11.91 8.74
C GLN A 26 0.90 13.08 8.11
N SER A 27 1.49 13.97 8.92
CA SER A 27 2.36 15.04 8.43
C SER A 27 3.58 14.49 7.68
N THR A 28 4.12 13.33 8.09
CA THR A 28 5.18 12.63 7.35
C THR A 28 4.68 12.18 5.99
N ILE A 29 3.49 11.57 5.90
CA ILE A 29 2.88 11.17 4.61
C ILE A 29 2.69 12.38 3.69
N SER A 30 2.18 13.49 4.22
CA SER A 30 2.01 14.72 3.43
C SER A 30 3.33 15.22 2.84
N ARG A 31 4.42 15.23 3.63
CA ARG A 31 5.75 15.63 3.14
C ARG A 31 6.34 14.67 2.12
N LEU A 32 6.15 13.36 2.30
CA LEU A 32 6.57 12.34 1.33
C LEU A 32 5.81 12.52 0.00
N GLU A 33 4.49 12.69 0.05
CA GLU A 33 3.68 12.91 -1.17
C GLU A 33 3.95 14.25 -1.86
N GLY A 34 4.37 15.26 -1.10
CA GLY A 34 4.74 16.58 -1.61
C GLY A 34 6.19 16.68 -2.08
N GLY A 35 7.00 15.63 -1.93
CA GLY A 35 8.42 15.63 -2.27
C GLY A 35 9.31 16.44 -1.31
N ALA A 36 8.75 16.95 -0.20
CA ALA A 36 9.49 17.67 0.84
C ALA A 36 10.29 16.75 1.77
N LEU A 37 10.08 15.43 1.66
CA LEU A 37 10.84 14.39 2.32
C LEU A 37 11.08 13.25 1.33
N ALA A 38 12.30 12.74 1.25
CA ALA A 38 12.62 11.56 0.45
C ALA A 38 12.08 10.30 1.14
N VAL A 39 11.60 9.34 0.33
CA VAL A 39 11.14 8.04 0.84
C VAL A 39 12.37 7.17 1.11
N ASP A 40 12.51 6.68 2.34
CA ASP A 40 13.55 5.71 2.68
C ASP A 40 13.19 4.28 2.22
N GLU A 41 14.20 3.42 2.14
CA GLU A 41 14.07 2.04 1.66
C GLU A 41 13.08 1.21 2.49
N ARG A 42 13.05 1.41 3.82
CA ARG A 42 12.09 0.73 4.71
C ARG A 42 10.65 1.07 4.34
N THR A 43 10.39 2.35 4.07
CA THR A 43 9.08 2.85 3.68
C THR A 43 8.68 2.34 2.30
N VAL A 44 9.62 2.27 1.36
CA VAL A 44 9.39 1.65 0.04
C VAL A 44 8.95 0.19 0.20
N LEU A 45 9.71 -0.62 0.93
CA LEU A 45 9.39 -2.03 1.15
C LEU A 45 8.02 -2.22 1.81
N ALA A 46 7.68 -1.40 2.80
CA ALA A 46 6.38 -1.45 3.47
C ALA A 46 5.23 -1.09 2.52
N LEU A 47 5.40 -0.08 1.67
CA LEU A 47 4.41 0.32 0.67
C LEU A 47 4.17 -0.79 -0.37
N GLU A 48 5.23 -1.43 -0.85
CA GLU A 48 5.15 -2.56 -1.78
C GLU A 48 4.42 -3.75 -1.15
N ALA A 49 4.72 -4.07 0.11
CA ALA A 49 4.04 -5.13 0.84
C ALA A 49 2.53 -4.86 1.02
N LEU A 50 2.15 -3.63 1.38
CA LEU A 50 0.73 -3.25 1.50
C LEU A 50 0.00 -3.37 0.15
N ARG A 51 0.66 -2.94 -0.93
CA ARG A 51 0.10 -3.04 -2.29
C ARG A 51 -0.09 -4.48 -2.72
N ALA A 52 0.91 -5.33 -2.51
CA ALA A 52 0.83 -6.75 -2.81
C ALA A 52 -0.30 -7.43 -2.03
N ARG A 53 -0.46 -7.11 -0.74
CA ARG A 53 -1.58 -7.63 0.07
C ARG A 53 -2.93 -7.20 -0.49
N LYS A 54 -3.08 -5.93 -0.90
CA LYS A 54 -4.33 -5.44 -1.49
C LYS A 54 -4.66 -6.11 -2.82
N ALA A 55 -3.65 -6.47 -3.61
CA ALA A 55 -3.84 -7.22 -4.85
C ALA A 55 -4.34 -8.65 -4.56
N ALA A 56 -3.72 -9.35 -3.60
CA ALA A 56 -4.15 -10.69 -3.19
C ALA A 56 -5.57 -10.71 -2.59
N GLU A 57 -5.98 -9.66 -1.87
CA GLU A 57 -7.35 -9.50 -1.37
C GLU A 57 -8.39 -9.25 -2.48
N ARG A 58 -7.97 -8.76 -3.66
CA ARG A 58 -8.86 -8.47 -4.79
C ARG A 58 -9.11 -9.68 -5.68
N GLU A 59 -8.24 -10.68 -5.65
CA GLU A 59 -8.48 -11.95 -6.34
C GLU A 59 -9.50 -12.77 -5.51
N PRO A 60 -10.65 -13.17 -6.10
CA PRO A 60 -11.53 -14.12 -5.41
C PRO A 60 -10.75 -15.41 -5.16
N PRO A 61 -11.04 -16.16 -4.07
CA PRO A 61 -10.44 -17.47 -3.88
C PRO A 61 -10.73 -18.27 -5.14
N THR A 62 -9.68 -18.72 -5.81
CA THR A 62 -9.80 -19.53 -7.01
C THR A 62 -10.54 -20.80 -6.63
N GLU A 63 -11.86 -20.84 -6.84
CA GLU A 63 -12.62 -22.08 -6.95
C GLU A 63 -12.12 -22.82 -8.18
N THR A 64 -11.04 -23.58 -8.01
CA THR A 64 -10.57 -24.65 -8.89
C THR A 64 -9.57 -25.42 -8.04
N GLN A 65 -10.02 -26.32 -7.16
CA GLN A 65 -10.26 -27.71 -7.54
C GLN A 65 -11.46 -28.27 -6.74
N ALA A 66 -12.67 -28.08 -7.29
CA ALA A 66 -13.71 -29.08 -7.17
C ALA A 66 -13.92 -29.65 -8.58
N HIS A 67 -14.03 -30.98 -8.65
CA HIS A 67 -14.25 -31.81 -9.84
C HIS A 67 -13.02 -32.20 -10.68
N ALA A 68 -12.45 -33.37 -10.34
CA ALA A 68 -12.22 -34.42 -11.33
C ALA A 68 -12.35 -35.79 -10.63
N ALA A 69 -13.50 -36.42 -10.86
CA ALA A 69 -13.85 -37.86 -10.82
C ALA A 69 -13.48 -38.69 -9.58
#